data_AF-A0A8U0MQA9-F1
#
_entry.id   AF-A0A8U0MQA9-F1
#
_cell.length_a   1.000
_cell.length_b   1.000
_cell.length_c   1.000
_cell.angle_alpha   90.00
_cell.angle_beta   90.00
_cell.angle_gamma   90.00
#
_symmetry.space_group_name_H-M   'P 1'
#
loop_
_entity.id
_entity.type
_entity.pdbx_description
1 polymer ?
#
loop_
_entity_poly.entity_id
_entity_poly.type
_entity_poly.pdbx_seq_one_letter_code
_entity_poly.pdbx_strand_id
1 'polypeptide(L)'
;MAARCSTRWLLVAVGTPRLPAAAGRGVPPPRGGVVGASLGYKMNVTTFAPSFGARGSGALLTLRPGVSFKGVRSYPFVCTASFHMSSPLAKEDYYQILGVPRNASQKEIKKAYYQLAKKYHPDTNKDDPKAKEKFSQLAEAYEVLSDEVKRKQYDAYGSAGFDPGAGSSGQSYWKGGPTVDPEELFRKIFGEFSSSSFGDFQSVFTQPQEYIMELTFNQAAKGVNKEFTVNITDTCERCDGKGNEPGTKMQSCHYCGGSGMETINTGPFVMRSTCRRCGGRGSIITTPCVVCRGAGQAKQKKKVVIPVPAGVEDGQTVRMPVGKREIFVTFRVQKSPVFRRDGADIHSDLFISIAQALLGGTARAQGLYETITVTIPPGIQTDQKIRMSGKGIPRINSYGYGDHYIHIKIRVPKRLTSRQQSLILSYAEDETDVEGTVNGVTNTSTGKRSTGN
;
A
#
# COMPACT_ATOMS: atom_id res chain seq x y z
N MET A 1 -28.28 15.55 -27.90
CA MET A 1 -29.71 15.41 -28.30
C MET A 1 -30.31 14.26 -27.51
N ALA A 2 -31.60 14.30 -27.19
CA ALA A 2 -32.29 13.21 -26.48
C ALA A 2 -33.17 12.40 -27.45
N ALA A 3 -33.25 11.09 -27.23
CA ALA A 3 -34.13 10.18 -27.98
C ALA A 3 -35.09 9.47 -27.01
N ARG A 4 -36.32 9.18 -27.47
CA ARG A 4 -37.39 8.58 -26.65
C ARG A 4 -37.45 7.07 -26.88
N CYS A 5 -37.58 6.29 -25.82
CA CYS A 5 -37.94 4.87 -25.92
C CYS A 5 -39.47 4.68 -25.91
N SER A 6 -39.94 3.65 -26.62
CA SER A 6 -41.33 3.19 -26.62
C SER A 6 -41.36 1.72 -26.21
N THR A 7 -42.03 1.39 -25.11
CA THR A 7 -42.14 0.01 -24.61
C THR A 7 -43.45 -0.65 -25.04
N ARG A 8 -43.41 -1.96 -25.29
CA ARG A 8 -44.58 -2.78 -25.59
C ARG A 8 -44.50 -4.05 -24.74
N TRP A 9 -45.55 -4.33 -23.98
CA TRP A 9 -45.55 -5.40 -22.98
C TRP A 9 -46.17 -6.70 -23.52
N LEU A 10 -45.66 -7.83 -23.04
CA LEU A 10 -46.24 -9.16 -23.18
C LEU A 10 -46.29 -9.82 -21.79
N LEU A 11 -47.27 -10.69 -21.57
CA LEU A 11 -47.63 -11.20 -20.25
C LEU A 11 -47.90 -12.71 -20.34
N VAL A 12 -47.24 -13.49 -19.49
CA VAL A 12 -47.36 -14.96 -19.40
C VAL A 12 -47.52 -15.33 -17.93
N ALA A 13 -48.35 -16.34 -17.63
CA ALA A 13 -48.61 -16.82 -16.28
C ALA A 13 -48.55 -18.36 -16.23
N VAL A 14 -48.03 -18.90 -15.13
CA VAL A 14 -47.96 -20.34 -14.84
C VAL A 14 -48.30 -20.55 -13.36
N GLY A 15 -49.14 -21.56 -13.05
CA GLY A 15 -49.58 -21.89 -11.70
C GLY A 15 -49.10 -23.26 -11.22
N THR A 16 -49.11 -23.49 -9.90
CA THR A 16 -48.60 -24.72 -9.26
C THR A 16 -49.60 -25.33 -8.27
N PRO A 17 -49.70 -26.67 -8.17
CA PRO A 17 -50.33 -27.36 -7.04
C PRO A 17 -49.32 -27.68 -5.91
N ARG A 18 -49.80 -27.72 -4.66
CA ARG A 18 -49.14 -28.30 -3.45
C ARG A 18 -49.86 -29.63 -3.08
N LEU A 19 -49.46 -30.54 -2.18
CA LEU A 19 -49.02 -30.47 -0.76
C LEU A 19 -48.15 -31.72 -0.38
N PRO A 20 -48.16 -32.30 0.84
CA PRO A 20 -47.14 -32.21 1.92
C PRO A 20 -46.37 -33.57 2.16
N ALA A 21 -45.64 -33.90 3.26
CA ALA A 21 -45.47 -33.34 4.62
C ALA A 21 -44.17 -33.79 5.36
N ALA A 22 -43.81 -33.04 6.41
CA ALA A 22 -43.24 -33.41 7.74
C ALA A 22 -42.07 -34.43 7.98
N ALA A 23 -41.19 -34.01 8.91
CA ALA A 23 -40.42 -34.78 9.91
C ALA A 23 -39.16 -35.60 9.54
N GLY A 24 -38.19 -35.70 10.48
CA GLY A 24 -37.07 -36.65 10.48
C GLY A 24 -35.68 -36.07 10.79
N ARG A 25 -34.83 -36.80 11.53
CA ARG A 25 -33.40 -36.46 11.79
C ARG A 25 -32.45 -37.45 11.10
N GLY A 26 -31.34 -36.95 10.54
CA GLY A 26 -30.02 -37.56 10.70
C GLY A 26 -29.41 -38.35 9.54
N VAL A 27 -28.06 -38.46 9.61
CA VAL A 27 -27.12 -39.28 8.80
C VAL A 27 -26.86 -38.78 7.35
N PRO A 28 -25.58 -38.73 6.88
CA PRO A 28 -25.20 -38.23 5.54
C PRO A 28 -24.76 -39.39 4.59
N PRO A 29 -24.01 -39.14 3.49
CA PRO A 29 -24.47 -39.34 2.12
C PRO A 29 -23.92 -40.61 1.43
N PRO A 30 -24.35 -40.87 0.17
CA PRO A 30 -23.43 -41.43 -0.83
C PRO A 30 -23.33 -40.58 -2.11
N ARG A 31 -22.33 -40.91 -2.94
CA ARG A 31 -22.00 -40.23 -4.21
C ARG A 31 -22.73 -40.87 -5.39
N GLY A 32 -23.05 -40.04 -6.40
CA GLY A 32 -23.03 -40.40 -7.83
C GLY A 32 -23.99 -41.49 -8.33
N GLY A 33 -24.95 -41.09 -9.16
CA GLY A 33 -25.76 -42.04 -9.94
C GLY A 33 -26.69 -41.31 -10.91
N VAL A 34 -26.55 -41.56 -12.21
CA VAL A 34 -27.53 -41.14 -13.23
C VAL A 34 -28.57 -42.24 -13.35
N VAL A 35 -29.85 -41.91 -13.15
CA VAL A 35 -30.98 -42.79 -13.50
C VAL A 35 -31.99 -41.96 -14.28
N GLY A 36 -32.11 -42.23 -15.57
CA GLY A 36 -33.18 -41.70 -16.41
C GLY A 36 -34.42 -42.59 -16.32
N ALA A 37 -35.60 -41.99 -16.20
CA ALA A 37 -36.88 -42.69 -16.28
C ALA A 37 -37.53 -42.41 -17.64
N SER A 38 -37.72 -43.44 -18.45
CA SER A 38 -38.48 -43.36 -19.69
C SER A 38 -39.93 -43.78 -19.46
N LEU A 39 -40.87 -43.07 -20.07
CA LEU A 39 -42.25 -43.52 -20.23
C LEU A 39 -42.57 -43.51 -21.72
N GLY A 40 -42.70 -44.71 -22.29
CA GLY A 40 -43.11 -44.89 -23.68
C GLY A 40 -44.54 -45.42 -23.74
N TYR A 41 -45.29 -44.94 -24.72
CA TYR A 41 -46.39 -45.71 -25.30
C TYR A 41 -46.36 -45.57 -26.83
N LYS A 42 -46.72 -46.64 -27.54
CA LYS A 42 -46.60 -46.74 -29.00
C LYS A 42 -47.98 -46.62 -29.66
N MET A 43 -48.02 -46.04 -30.86
CA MET A 43 -48.76 -46.58 -32.01
C MET A 43 -48.12 -46.07 -33.31
N ASN A 44 -48.30 -46.80 -34.41
CA ASN A 44 -47.56 -46.63 -35.66
C ASN A 44 -48.35 -45.85 -36.73
N VAL A 45 -47.64 -45.15 -37.62
CA VAL A 45 -47.71 -45.38 -39.08
C VAL A 45 -46.28 -45.26 -39.65
N THR A 46 -45.92 -46.12 -40.60
CA THR A 46 -44.63 -46.13 -41.31
C THR A 46 -44.78 -45.68 -42.77
N THR A 47 -43.86 -44.84 -43.28
CA THR A 47 -43.38 -44.89 -44.68
C THR A 47 -42.17 -43.96 -44.92
N PHE A 48 -41.01 -44.59 -45.12
CA PHE A 48 -39.82 -44.23 -45.91
C PHE A 48 -39.16 -42.83 -45.99
N ALA A 49 -37.82 -42.91 -45.90
CA ALA A 49 -36.77 -42.15 -46.61
C ALA A 49 -36.53 -40.65 -46.26
N PRO A 50 -35.34 -40.29 -45.74
CA PRO A 50 -34.94 -38.90 -45.55
C PRO A 50 -34.25 -38.30 -46.79
N SER A 51 -34.53 -37.03 -47.05
CA SER A 51 -33.58 -36.10 -47.68
C SER A 51 -33.34 -34.95 -46.69
N PHE A 52 -32.11 -34.43 -46.63
CA PHE A 52 -31.72 -33.46 -45.59
C PHE A 52 -32.32 -32.07 -45.89
N GLY A 53 -33.43 -31.75 -45.23
CA GLY A 53 -34.07 -30.44 -45.23
C GLY A 53 -34.15 -29.83 -43.83
N ALA A 54 -33.94 -28.52 -43.74
CA ALA A 54 -34.00 -27.79 -42.46
C ALA A 54 -35.41 -27.83 -41.85
N ARG A 55 -35.50 -27.89 -40.52
CA ARG A 55 -36.78 -27.82 -39.78
C ARG A 55 -36.85 -26.57 -38.92
N GLY A 56 -37.51 -25.54 -39.45
CA GLY A 56 -38.23 -24.59 -38.61
C GLY A 56 -39.60 -25.17 -38.23
N SER A 57 -40.09 -24.87 -37.03
CA SER A 57 -41.39 -25.32 -36.51
C SER A 57 -42.01 -24.19 -35.70
N GLY A 58 -43.26 -23.79 -35.98
CA GLY A 58 -43.93 -22.75 -35.16
C GLY A 58 -44.91 -21.83 -35.89
N ALA A 59 -45.67 -22.32 -36.88
CA ALA A 59 -46.79 -21.53 -37.42
C ALA A 59 -47.92 -21.45 -36.38
N LEU A 60 -48.32 -20.23 -35.98
CA LEU A 60 -49.35 -20.00 -34.97
C LEU A 60 -50.61 -19.37 -35.59
N LEU A 61 -51.74 -20.06 -35.45
CA LEU A 61 -53.05 -19.51 -35.81
C LEU A 61 -53.50 -18.48 -34.77
N THR A 62 -54.10 -17.37 -35.22
CA THR A 62 -54.59 -16.30 -34.34
C THR A 62 -56.11 -16.26 -34.29
N LEU A 63 -56.68 -16.28 -33.08
CA LEU A 63 -58.11 -16.06 -32.84
C LEU A 63 -58.33 -14.59 -32.41
N ARG A 64 -59.43 -13.99 -32.89
CA ARG A 64 -59.77 -12.59 -32.58
C ARG A 64 -60.44 -12.47 -31.19
N PRO A 65 -60.16 -11.42 -30.40
CA PRO A 65 -60.81 -11.18 -29.13
C PRO A 65 -62.24 -10.63 -29.32
N GLY A 66 -63.22 -11.07 -28.52
CA GLY A 66 -64.60 -10.60 -28.71
C GLY A 66 -65.70 -11.13 -27.79
N VAL A 67 -65.40 -11.75 -26.64
CA VAL A 67 -66.44 -12.16 -25.65
C VAL A 67 -65.96 -11.86 -24.23
N SER A 68 -66.86 -11.36 -23.37
CA SER A 68 -66.62 -11.14 -21.95
C SER A 68 -67.76 -11.74 -21.14
N PHE A 69 -67.42 -12.51 -20.10
CA PHE A 69 -68.38 -13.00 -19.11
C PHE A 69 -68.02 -12.46 -17.71
N LYS A 70 -69.06 -12.11 -16.94
CA LYS A 70 -68.95 -11.47 -15.63
C LYS A 70 -68.90 -12.52 -14.52
N GLY A 71 -68.16 -12.22 -13.45
CA GLY A 71 -68.38 -12.82 -12.13
C GLY A 71 -67.24 -13.67 -11.58
N VAL A 72 -66.26 -13.01 -10.94
CA VAL A 72 -65.64 -13.37 -9.64
C VAL A 72 -64.59 -12.29 -9.33
N ARG A 73 -64.48 -11.86 -8.07
CA ARG A 73 -63.42 -10.97 -7.59
C ARG A 73 -62.33 -11.79 -6.90
N SER A 74 -61.10 -11.74 -7.40
CA SER A 74 -59.90 -11.99 -6.61
C SER A 74 -58.70 -11.24 -7.21
N TYR A 75 -57.81 -10.75 -6.35
CA TYR A 75 -56.61 -10.00 -6.75
C TYR A 75 -55.38 -10.91 -6.66
N PRO A 76 -54.52 -10.96 -7.70
CA PRO A 76 -53.13 -11.32 -7.55
C PRO A 76 -52.25 -10.06 -7.47
N PHE A 77 -51.47 -9.92 -6.40
CA PHE A 77 -50.33 -9.01 -6.38
C PHE A 77 -49.31 -9.47 -7.44
N VAL A 78 -49.04 -8.64 -8.46
CA VAL A 78 -47.99 -8.92 -9.45
C VAL A 78 -46.71 -8.20 -9.03
N CYS A 79 -45.77 -8.94 -8.45
CA CYS A 79 -44.43 -8.42 -8.15
C CYS A 79 -43.64 -8.20 -9.45
N THR A 80 -43.56 -6.96 -9.92
CA THR A 80 -42.86 -6.60 -11.17
C THR A 80 -41.35 -6.53 -10.99
N ALA A 81 -40.66 -7.65 -11.18
CA ALA A 81 -39.21 -7.66 -11.35
C ALA A 81 -38.83 -7.09 -12.74
N SER A 82 -38.10 -5.98 -12.77
CA SER A 82 -37.69 -5.30 -14.00
C SER A 82 -36.23 -5.60 -14.34
N PHE A 83 -35.99 -6.38 -15.40
CA PHE A 83 -34.63 -6.65 -15.90
C PHE A 83 -34.27 -5.68 -17.05
N HIS A 84 -33.16 -4.97 -16.90
CA HIS A 84 -32.67 -4.00 -17.89
C HIS A 84 -31.66 -4.66 -18.85
N MET A 85 -32.04 -4.81 -20.12
CA MET A 85 -31.13 -5.29 -21.17
C MET A 85 -30.33 -4.12 -21.77
N SER A 86 -29.20 -3.80 -21.13
CA SER A 86 -28.17 -2.94 -21.69
C SER A 86 -26.87 -3.72 -21.82
N SER A 87 -26.47 -4.06 -23.04
CA SER A 87 -25.24 -4.80 -23.36
C SER A 87 -24.15 -3.84 -23.86
N PRO A 88 -23.19 -3.41 -23.01
CA PRO A 88 -21.99 -2.72 -23.46
C PRO A 88 -21.03 -3.77 -24.05
N LEU A 89 -21.05 -3.94 -25.38
CA LEU A 89 -20.18 -4.88 -26.09
C LEU A 89 -19.48 -4.23 -27.30
N ALA A 90 -19.13 -2.95 -27.15
CA ALA A 90 -18.02 -2.34 -27.85
C ALA A 90 -16.88 -2.18 -26.83
N LYS A 91 -15.68 -2.67 -27.16
CA LYS A 91 -14.46 -2.34 -26.39
C LYS A 91 -14.25 -0.82 -26.46
N GLU A 92 -13.85 -0.21 -25.33
CA GLU A 92 -13.56 1.23 -25.29
C GLU A 92 -12.47 1.61 -26.32
N ASP A 93 -12.59 2.80 -26.92
CA ASP A 93 -11.58 3.32 -27.85
C ASP A 93 -10.22 3.40 -27.15
N TYR A 94 -9.15 2.83 -27.73
CA TYR A 94 -7.79 2.92 -27.17
C TYR A 94 -7.32 4.39 -27.01
N TYR A 95 -7.77 5.28 -27.88
CA TYR A 95 -7.55 6.73 -27.76
C TYR A 95 -8.26 7.33 -26.53
N GLN A 96 -9.48 6.88 -26.20
CA GLN A 96 -10.22 7.33 -25.02
C GLN A 96 -9.61 6.76 -23.73
N ILE A 97 -9.20 5.49 -23.73
CA ILE A 97 -8.48 4.83 -22.61
C ILE A 97 -7.18 5.59 -22.27
N LEU A 98 -6.42 6.01 -23.29
CA LEU A 98 -5.20 6.82 -23.10
C LEU A 98 -5.48 8.33 -22.92
N GLY A 99 -6.72 8.79 -23.04
CA GLY A 99 -7.09 10.21 -22.88
C GLY A 99 -6.49 11.15 -23.95
N VAL A 100 -6.26 10.66 -25.17
CA VAL A 100 -5.66 11.42 -26.28
C VAL A 100 -6.61 11.54 -27.48
N PRO A 101 -6.54 12.61 -28.29
CA PRO A 101 -7.32 12.72 -29.50
C PRO A 101 -6.79 11.77 -30.60
N ARG A 102 -7.66 11.35 -31.53
CA ARG A 102 -7.29 10.38 -32.59
C ARG A 102 -6.16 10.85 -33.51
N ASN A 103 -5.92 12.16 -33.61
CA ASN A 103 -4.82 12.76 -34.38
C ASN A 103 -3.50 12.90 -33.60
N ALA A 104 -3.41 12.45 -32.34
CA ALA A 104 -2.22 12.59 -31.50
C ALA A 104 -0.97 11.97 -32.14
N SER A 105 0.18 12.60 -31.94
CA SER A 105 1.48 12.06 -32.34
C SER A 105 1.90 10.88 -31.46
N GLN A 106 2.79 10.02 -31.99
CA GLN A 106 3.37 8.88 -31.25
C GLN A 106 4.05 9.32 -29.93
N LYS A 107 4.61 10.55 -29.90
CA LYS A 107 5.22 11.16 -28.71
C LYS A 107 4.17 11.50 -27.63
N GLU A 108 3.00 11.97 -28.03
CA GLU A 108 1.91 12.30 -27.10
C GLU A 108 1.22 11.05 -26.56
N ILE A 109 0.99 10.05 -27.41
CA ILE A 109 0.51 8.71 -27.01
C ILE A 109 1.43 8.10 -25.94
N LYS A 110 2.75 8.13 -26.16
CA LYS A 110 3.75 7.64 -25.20
C LYS A 110 3.78 8.47 -23.90
N LYS A 111 3.62 9.80 -23.99
CA LYS A 111 3.54 10.69 -22.81
C LYS A 111 2.28 10.42 -21.97
N ALA A 112 1.13 10.23 -22.61
CA ALA A 112 -0.13 9.95 -21.94
C ALA A 112 -0.13 8.58 -21.25
N TYR A 113 0.34 7.53 -21.96
CA TYR A 113 0.55 6.20 -21.38
C TYR A 113 1.43 6.27 -20.12
N TYR A 114 2.59 6.94 -20.18
CA TYR A 114 3.48 7.09 -19.02
C TYR A 114 2.80 7.76 -17.81
N GLN A 115 2.00 8.81 -18.05
CA GLN A 115 1.27 9.52 -16.98
C GLN A 115 0.15 8.68 -16.35
N LEU A 116 -0.51 7.82 -17.13
CA LEU A 116 -1.61 6.98 -16.66
C LEU A 116 -1.08 5.68 -16.01
N ALA A 117 -0.07 5.04 -16.60
CA ALA A 117 0.61 3.88 -16.05
C ALA A 117 1.25 4.19 -14.68
N LYS A 118 1.84 5.39 -14.49
CA LYS A 118 2.34 5.81 -13.17
C LYS A 118 1.23 6.02 -12.13
N LYS A 119 0.03 6.44 -12.55
CA LYS A 119 -1.12 6.63 -11.64
C LYS A 119 -1.76 5.31 -11.21
N TYR A 120 -1.87 4.35 -12.14
CA TYR A 120 -2.52 3.05 -11.91
C TYR A 120 -1.55 1.89 -11.67
N HIS A 121 -0.28 2.17 -11.36
CA HIS A 121 0.73 1.14 -11.11
C HIS A 121 0.33 0.27 -9.90
N PRO A 122 0.48 -1.08 -9.97
CA PRO A 122 0.06 -1.97 -8.89
C PRO A 122 0.81 -1.71 -7.57
N ASP A 123 2.10 -1.34 -7.61
CA ASP A 123 2.82 -0.97 -6.37
C ASP A 123 2.29 0.28 -5.66
N THR A 124 1.58 1.16 -6.36
CA THR A 124 1.02 2.39 -5.79
C THR A 124 -0.41 2.20 -5.30
N ASN A 125 -1.15 1.25 -5.88
CA ASN A 125 -2.58 1.01 -5.59
C ASN A 125 -2.81 -0.49 -5.32
N LYS A 126 -2.18 -1.01 -4.25
CA LYS A 126 -2.13 -2.46 -3.97
C LYS A 126 -3.49 -3.08 -3.64
N ASP A 127 -4.41 -2.27 -3.13
CA ASP A 127 -5.70 -2.71 -2.59
C ASP A 127 -6.88 -2.54 -3.58
N ASP A 128 -6.64 -1.92 -4.74
CA ASP A 128 -7.67 -1.54 -5.72
C ASP A 128 -7.67 -2.47 -6.97
N PRO A 129 -8.57 -3.47 -7.08
CA PRO A 129 -8.59 -4.36 -8.25
C PRO A 129 -8.87 -3.60 -9.56
N LYS A 130 -9.64 -2.50 -9.48
CA LYS A 130 -9.96 -1.61 -10.61
C LYS A 130 -8.73 -0.86 -11.16
N ALA A 131 -7.68 -0.68 -10.35
CA ALA A 131 -6.43 -0.11 -10.84
C ALA A 131 -5.70 -1.09 -11.76
N LYS A 132 -5.68 -2.39 -11.40
CA LYS A 132 -5.10 -3.47 -12.21
C LYS A 132 -5.83 -3.65 -13.55
N GLU A 133 -7.16 -3.63 -13.54
CA GLU A 133 -7.98 -3.68 -14.76
C GLU A 133 -7.64 -2.53 -15.72
N LYS A 134 -7.59 -1.29 -15.20
CA LYS A 134 -7.20 -0.11 -15.99
C LYS A 134 -5.75 -0.16 -16.47
N PHE A 135 -4.82 -0.65 -15.65
CA PHE A 135 -3.43 -0.84 -16.07
C PHE A 135 -3.31 -1.82 -17.25
N SER A 136 -4.09 -2.91 -17.23
CA SER A 136 -4.17 -3.85 -18.35
C SER A 136 -4.72 -3.20 -19.63
N GLN A 137 -5.82 -2.44 -19.52
CA GLN A 137 -6.41 -1.70 -20.65
C GLN A 137 -5.44 -0.65 -21.23
N LEU A 138 -4.69 0.05 -20.37
CA LEU A 138 -3.68 1.03 -20.78
C LEU A 138 -2.50 0.38 -21.53
N ALA A 139 -2.09 -0.83 -21.12
CA ALA A 139 -1.05 -1.59 -21.80
C ALA A 139 -1.51 -2.09 -23.18
N GLU A 140 -2.72 -2.67 -23.28
CA GLU A 140 -3.34 -3.08 -24.55
C GLU A 140 -3.47 -1.88 -25.52
N ALA A 141 -4.02 -0.77 -25.02
CA ALA A 141 -4.18 0.45 -25.81
C ALA A 141 -2.84 1.02 -26.30
N TYR A 142 -1.78 0.98 -25.47
CA TYR A 142 -0.46 1.41 -25.88
C TYR A 142 0.18 0.43 -26.88
N GLU A 143 0.04 -0.89 -26.71
CA GLU A 143 0.66 -1.88 -27.62
C GLU A 143 0.10 -1.78 -29.05
N VAL A 144 -1.16 -1.41 -29.22
CA VAL A 144 -1.79 -1.19 -30.53
C VAL A 144 -1.47 0.19 -31.09
N LEU A 145 -1.40 1.24 -30.26
CA LEU A 145 -1.18 2.62 -30.72
C LEU A 145 0.30 3.05 -30.79
N SER A 146 1.24 2.28 -30.24
CA SER A 146 2.68 2.57 -30.31
C SER A 146 3.28 2.26 -31.68
N ASP A 147 2.85 1.17 -32.32
CA ASP A 147 3.35 0.75 -33.62
C ASP A 147 2.52 1.38 -34.74
N GLU A 148 3.14 2.14 -35.65
CA GLU A 148 2.40 2.81 -36.73
C GLU A 148 1.58 1.86 -37.61
N VAL A 149 2.05 0.61 -37.78
CA VAL A 149 1.36 -0.41 -38.59
C VAL A 149 0.09 -0.90 -37.88
N LYS A 150 0.19 -1.24 -36.59
CA LYS A 150 -0.98 -1.64 -35.79
C LYS A 150 -1.97 -0.49 -35.65
N ARG A 151 -1.48 0.74 -35.43
CA ARG A 151 -2.32 1.95 -35.38
C ARG A 151 -3.10 2.14 -36.68
N LYS A 152 -2.45 2.06 -37.85
CA LYS A 152 -3.14 2.15 -39.16
C LYS A 152 -4.18 1.03 -39.36
N GLN A 153 -3.93 -0.18 -38.84
CA GLN A 153 -4.90 -1.28 -38.85
C GLN A 153 -6.08 -1.01 -37.90
N TYR A 154 -5.82 -0.47 -36.70
CA TYR A 154 -6.84 -0.07 -35.73
C TYR A 154 -7.70 1.10 -36.23
N ASP A 155 -7.10 2.11 -36.84
CA ASP A 155 -7.80 3.26 -37.41
C ASP A 155 -8.69 2.86 -38.61
N ALA A 156 -8.38 1.75 -39.29
CA ALA A 156 -9.14 1.23 -40.43
C ALA A 156 -10.22 0.19 -40.07
N TYR A 157 -9.97 -0.69 -39.09
CA TYR A 157 -10.84 -1.83 -38.75
C TYR A 157 -11.38 -1.82 -37.31
N GLY A 158 -10.94 -0.87 -36.47
CA GLY A 158 -11.33 -0.73 -35.07
C GLY A 158 -10.88 -1.88 -34.16
N SER A 159 -11.40 -1.90 -32.93
CA SER A 159 -11.07 -2.89 -31.89
C SER A 159 -11.45 -4.33 -32.22
N ALA A 160 -12.15 -4.57 -33.35
CA ALA A 160 -12.52 -5.91 -33.83
C ALA A 160 -11.38 -6.61 -34.60
N GLY A 161 -10.44 -5.87 -35.19
CA GLY A 161 -9.33 -6.44 -35.97
C GLY A 161 -8.26 -7.16 -35.15
N PHE A 162 -8.33 -7.08 -33.81
CA PHE A 162 -7.37 -7.66 -32.87
C PHE A 162 -8.01 -8.69 -31.92
N ASP A 163 -9.24 -9.14 -32.19
CA ASP A 163 -9.93 -10.09 -31.32
C ASP A 163 -9.63 -11.57 -31.69
N PRO A 164 -9.03 -12.37 -30.79
CA PRO A 164 -8.58 -13.73 -31.10
C PRO A 164 -9.71 -14.74 -31.38
N GLY A 165 -10.99 -14.35 -31.22
CA GLY A 165 -12.15 -15.19 -31.58
C GLY A 165 -12.73 -14.98 -32.99
N ALA A 166 -12.32 -13.93 -33.72
CA ALA A 166 -13.00 -13.51 -34.95
C ALA A 166 -12.51 -14.26 -36.22
N GLY A 167 -13.00 -15.49 -36.41
CA GLY A 167 -12.66 -16.31 -37.58
C GLY A 167 -13.26 -15.78 -38.90
N SER A 168 -12.43 -15.19 -39.75
CA SER A 168 -12.72 -15.00 -41.19
C SER A 168 -11.45 -15.16 -42.03
N SER A 169 -11.60 -15.50 -43.31
CA SER A 169 -10.52 -16.04 -44.13
C SER A 169 -9.58 -14.96 -44.70
N GLY A 170 -8.30 -15.00 -44.30
CA GLY A 170 -7.20 -14.61 -45.18
C GLY A 170 -6.33 -13.41 -44.79
N GLN A 171 -5.57 -13.50 -43.69
CA GLN A 171 -4.20 -12.95 -43.65
C GLN A 171 -3.33 -13.61 -42.56
N SER A 172 -2.43 -14.51 -42.96
CA SER A 172 -1.56 -15.26 -42.04
C SER A 172 -0.28 -14.50 -41.65
N TYR A 173 -0.42 -13.29 -41.08
CA TYR A 173 0.71 -12.50 -40.58
C TYR A 173 0.79 -12.47 -39.04
N TRP A 174 -0.36 -12.51 -38.34
CA TRP A 174 -0.43 -12.38 -36.88
C TRP A 174 -0.50 -13.73 -36.14
N LYS A 175 0.60 -14.51 -36.22
CA LYS A 175 0.83 -15.67 -35.34
C LYS A 175 2.29 -15.74 -34.87
N GLY A 176 2.78 -14.62 -34.31
CA GLY A 176 4.20 -14.44 -34.00
C GLY A 176 4.51 -13.32 -33.00
N GLY A 177 3.60 -13.01 -32.08
CA GLY A 177 3.85 -12.11 -30.94
C GLY A 177 3.63 -12.88 -29.63
N PRO A 178 4.54 -12.82 -28.65
CA PRO A 178 4.25 -13.35 -27.32
C PRO A 178 3.17 -12.49 -26.65
N THR A 179 2.32 -13.11 -25.84
CA THR A 179 1.45 -12.39 -24.89
C THR A 179 2.33 -11.81 -23.79
N VAL A 180 2.93 -10.64 -24.03
CA VAL A 180 3.83 -9.99 -23.08
C VAL A 180 3.02 -9.58 -21.86
N ASP A 181 3.47 -10.00 -20.68
CA ASP A 181 2.88 -9.54 -19.42
C ASP A 181 2.98 -8.00 -19.38
N PRO A 182 1.90 -7.24 -19.06
CA PRO A 182 1.96 -5.79 -18.96
C PRO A 182 3.12 -5.26 -18.10
N GLU A 183 3.53 -6.01 -17.07
CA GLU A 183 4.70 -5.68 -16.25
C GLU A 183 6.03 -5.93 -16.99
N GLU A 184 6.13 -6.95 -17.83
CA GLU A 184 7.30 -7.18 -18.69
C GLU A 184 7.38 -6.18 -19.85
N LEU A 185 6.25 -5.81 -20.46
CA LEU A 185 6.18 -4.77 -21.50
C LEU A 185 6.67 -3.42 -20.93
N PHE A 186 6.19 -3.07 -19.74
CA PHE A 186 6.66 -1.91 -18.99
C PHE A 186 8.17 -1.98 -18.71
N ARG A 187 8.65 -3.11 -18.14
CA ARG A 187 10.10 -3.29 -17.82
C ARG A 187 10.99 -3.27 -19.05
N LYS A 188 10.55 -3.81 -20.18
CA LYS A 188 11.27 -3.78 -21.46
C LYS A 188 11.38 -2.35 -22.00
N ILE A 189 10.27 -1.63 -22.07
CA ILE A 189 10.24 -0.23 -22.53
C ILE A 189 11.08 0.69 -21.62
N PHE A 190 11.00 0.50 -20.30
CA PHE A 190 11.79 1.30 -19.34
C PHE A 190 13.27 0.90 -19.34
N GLY A 191 13.60 -0.37 -19.58
CA GLY A 191 14.98 -0.84 -19.76
C GLY A 191 15.62 -0.32 -21.05
N GLU A 192 14.89 -0.33 -22.16
CA GLU A 192 15.33 0.21 -23.46
C GLU A 192 15.45 1.74 -23.44
N PHE A 193 14.70 2.42 -22.56
CA PHE A 193 14.90 3.85 -22.29
C PHE A 193 16.24 4.15 -21.59
N SER A 194 16.86 3.16 -20.90
CA SER A 194 18.15 3.34 -20.22
C SER A 194 19.37 3.32 -21.16
N SER A 195 19.22 2.93 -22.43
CA SER A 195 20.28 2.93 -23.44
C SER A 195 20.20 4.09 -24.44
N SER A 196 19.14 4.90 -24.40
CA SER A 196 18.74 5.76 -25.53
C SER A 196 18.84 7.27 -25.25
N SER A 197 20.07 7.79 -25.19
CA SER A 197 20.51 9.20 -25.41
C SER A 197 19.82 10.38 -24.69
N PHE A 198 18.77 10.22 -23.89
CA PHE A 198 18.15 11.29 -23.08
C PHE A 198 18.94 11.53 -21.77
N GLY A 199 20.11 12.17 -21.91
CA GLY A 199 21.18 12.26 -20.91
C GLY A 199 20.94 13.05 -19.62
N ASP A 200 19.68 13.24 -19.18
CA ASP A 200 19.34 13.97 -17.94
C ASP A 200 18.30 13.28 -17.05
N PHE A 201 17.54 12.30 -17.57
CA PHE A 201 16.47 11.64 -16.81
C PHE A 201 16.97 10.65 -15.73
N GLN A 202 18.28 10.38 -15.68
CA GLN A 202 18.92 9.50 -14.69
C GLN A 202 18.74 10.01 -13.25
N SER A 203 18.63 11.32 -13.08
CA SER A 203 18.35 12.00 -11.81
C SER A 203 16.98 11.58 -11.23
N VAL A 204 15.97 11.43 -12.07
CA VAL A 204 14.57 11.15 -11.68
C VAL A 204 14.36 9.71 -11.22
N PHE A 205 15.13 8.76 -11.76
CA PHE A 205 15.08 7.35 -11.36
C PHE A 205 15.98 7.01 -10.16
N THR A 206 16.87 7.90 -9.74
CA THR A 206 17.71 7.69 -8.55
C THR A 206 16.91 8.09 -7.30
N GLN A 207 15.99 7.22 -6.87
CA GLN A 207 15.30 7.41 -5.58
C GLN A 207 16.33 7.63 -4.45
N PRO A 208 16.14 8.64 -3.58
CA PRO A 208 17.01 8.83 -2.43
C PRO A 208 17.02 7.58 -1.55
N GLN A 209 18.18 7.22 -1.03
CA GLN A 209 18.28 6.06 -0.14
C GLN A 209 17.76 6.44 1.24
N GLU A 210 16.47 6.15 1.47
CA GLU A 210 15.82 6.27 2.76
C GLU A 210 16.27 5.15 3.72
N TYR A 211 16.66 5.54 4.93
CA TYR A 211 17.06 4.64 6.01
C TYR A 211 16.29 4.98 7.27
N ILE A 212 15.70 3.97 7.91
CA ILE A 212 15.04 4.13 9.20
C ILE A 212 16.07 3.90 10.31
N MET A 213 16.24 4.89 11.19
CA MET A 213 17.08 4.76 12.39
C MET A 213 16.20 4.77 13.64
N GLU A 214 16.20 3.65 14.36
CA GLU A 214 15.58 3.60 15.69
C GLU A 214 16.46 4.28 16.75
N LEU A 215 15.83 5.07 17.60
CA LEU A 215 16.40 5.80 18.73
C LEU A 215 15.62 5.48 20.00
N THR A 216 16.31 5.40 21.14
CA THR A 216 15.60 5.43 22.43
C THR A 216 15.15 6.87 22.72
N PHE A 217 14.10 7.03 23.53
CA PHE A 217 13.63 8.34 23.97
C PHE A 217 14.75 9.26 24.48
N ASN A 218 15.64 8.73 25.32
CA ASN A 218 16.77 9.48 25.88
C ASN A 218 17.81 9.88 24.81
N GLN A 219 17.98 9.09 23.74
CA GLN A 219 18.85 9.44 22.61
C GLN A 219 18.26 10.58 21.77
N ALA A 220 16.97 10.53 21.45
CA ALA A 220 16.29 11.58 20.68
C ALA A 220 16.18 12.90 21.48
N ALA A 221 15.89 12.80 22.78
CA ALA A 221 15.73 13.96 23.66
C ALA A 221 17.05 14.68 23.95
N LYS A 222 18.16 13.95 24.17
CA LYS A 222 19.49 14.54 24.45
C LYS A 222 20.32 14.87 23.21
N GLY A 223 20.02 14.23 22.07
CA GLY A 223 20.91 14.17 20.92
C GLY A 223 22.04 13.16 21.13
N VAL A 224 22.54 12.56 20.04
CA VAL A 224 23.63 11.58 20.07
C VAL A 224 24.29 11.42 18.69
N ASN A 225 25.60 11.24 18.65
CA ASN A 225 26.30 10.80 17.45
C ASN A 225 26.22 9.28 17.35
N LYS A 226 25.43 8.74 16.42
CA LYS A 226 25.15 7.30 16.32
C LYS A 226 25.79 6.68 15.08
N GLU A 227 26.60 5.65 15.27
CA GLU A 227 27.10 4.83 14.16
C GLU A 227 25.95 4.07 13.47
N PHE A 228 25.95 4.10 12.14
CA PHE A 228 25.02 3.37 11.29
C PHE A 228 25.76 2.82 10.06
N THR A 229 25.31 1.69 9.52
CA THR A 229 25.95 1.06 8.35
C THR A 229 25.03 1.16 7.14
N VAL A 230 25.41 1.99 6.18
CA VAL A 230 24.65 2.20 4.93
C VAL A 230 25.20 1.37 3.77
N ASN A 231 24.29 0.92 2.90
CA ASN A 231 24.62 0.14 1.71
C ASN A 231 24.65 1.07 0.48
N ILE A 232 25.77 1.74 0.28
CA ILE A 232 25.97 2.72 -0.80
C ILE A 232 26.68 2.06 -1.98
N THR A 233 26.40 2.53 -3.19
CA THR A 233 27.19 2.19 -4.38
C THR A 233 28.20 3.30 -4.64
N ASP A 234 29.47 3.02 -4.36
CA ASP A 234 30.62 3.94 -4.46
C ASP A 234 31.69 3.32 -5.39
N THR A 235 32.85 3.95 -5.53
CA THR A 235 33.99 3.39 -6.30
C THR A 235 34.47 2.07 -5.69
N CYS A 236 34.56 1.02 -6.52
CA CYS A 236 34.97 -0.31 -6.09
C CYS A 236 36.41 -0.33 -5.55
N GLU A 237 36.58 -0.50 -4.23
CA GLU A 237 37.88 -0.51 -3.53
C GLU A 237 38.88 -1.50 -4.15
N ARG A 238 38.41 -2.63 -4.69
CA ARG A 238 39.29 -3.62 -5.32
C ARG A 238 39.93 -3.15 -6.63
N CYS A 239 39.41 -2.12 -7.32
CA CYS A 239 39.93 -1.70 -8.63
C CYS A 239 40.00 -0.18 -8.84
N ASP A 240 39.84 0.64 -7.79
CA ASP A 240 39.87 2.11 -7.84
C ASP A 240 38.95 2.74 -8.93
N GLY A 241 37.83 2.08 -9.25
CA GLY A 241 36.95 2.51 -10.35
C GLY A 241 37.36 2.07 -11.76
N LYS A 242 38.55 1.50 -11.95
CA LYS A 242 39.10 1.09 -13.27
C LYS A 242 38.35 -0.09 -13.90
N GLY A 243 37.64 -0.88 -13.09
CA GLY A 243 36.77 -1.97 -13.51
C GLY A 243 37.47 -3.31 -13.79
N ASN A 244 38.80 -3.32 -13.87
CA ASN A 244 39.63 -4.50 -14.12
C ASN A 244 40.21 -5.12 -12.84
N GLU A 245 40.56 -6.39 -12.89
CA GLU A 245 41.13 -7.08 -11.73
C GLU A 245 42.59 -6.62 -11.45
N PRO A 246 42.99 -6.36 -10.19
CA PRO A 246 44.36 -5.94 -9.85
C PRO A 246 45.46 -6.81 -10.45
N GLY A 247 46.58 -6.18 -10.80
CA GLY A 247 47.70 -6.82 -11.51
C GLY A 247 47.48 -6.98 -13.02
N THR A 248 46.23 -6.97 -13.51
CA THR A 248 45.97 -7.01 -14.96
C THR A 248 46.14 -5.61 -15.59
N LYS A 249 46.71 -5.56 -16.80
CA LYS A 249 46.88 -4.31 -17.56
C LYS A 249 45.67 -4.05 -18.44
N MET A 250 45.29 -2.78 -18.59
CA MET A 250 44.21 -2.39 -19.49
C MET A 250 44.70 -2.27 -20.92
N GLN A 251 44.06 -3.01 -21.83
CA GLN A 251 44.44 -3.03 -23.25
C GLN A 251 43.77 -1.87 -23.98
N SER A 252 44.52 -1.14 -24.80
CA SER A 252 43.95 -0.12 -25.69
C SER A 252 43.04 -0.77 -26.73
N CYS A 253 41.88 -0.19 -27.01
CA CYS A 253 40.96 -0.74 -28.00
C CYS A 253 41.51 -0.51 -29.42
N HIS A 254 42.07 -1.57 -30.02
CA HIS A 254 42.67 -1.55 -31.37
C HIS A 254 41.73 -0.96 -32.44
N TYR A 255 40.42 -1.14 -32.30
CA TYR A 255 39.40 -0.65 -33.23
C TYR A 255 39.23 0.88 -33.26
N CYS A 256 39.72 1.60 -32.23
CA CYS A 256 39.62 3.06 -32.15
C CYS A 256 40.94 3.75 -31.73
N GLY A 257 42.05 3.01 -31.69
CA GLY A 257 43.36 3.54 -31.26
C GLY A 257 43.38 4.13 -29.86
N GLY A 258 42.48 3.71 -28.96
CA GLY A 258 42.29 4.31 -27.64
C GLY A 258 41.31 5.49 -27.57
N SER A 259 40.87 6.06 -28.71
CA SER A 259 40.06 7.30 -28.74
C SER A 259 38.59 7.15 -28.32
N GLY A 260 38.11 5.92 -28.09
CA GLY A 260 36.73 5.62 -27.69
C GLY A 260 35.67 5.77 -28.80
N MET A 261 36.00 6.40 -29.92
CA MET A 261 35.10 6.66 -31.05
C MET A 261 35.52 5.90 -32.30
N GLU A 262 34.57 5.36 -33.05
CA GLU A 262 34.77 4.83 -34.39
C GLU A 262 34.23 5.81 -35.43
N THR A 263 34.97 5.99 -36.53
CA THR A 263 34.55 6.83 -37.65
C THR A 263 33.97 5.92 -38.72
N ILE A 264 32.66 6.01 -38.95
CA ILE A 264 31.93 5.24 -39.95
C ILE A 264 31.77 6.11 -41.20
N ASN A 265 32.46 5.74 -42.27
CA ASN A 265 32.24 6.33 -43.58
C ASN A 265 31.11 5.58 -44.27
N THR A 266 30.06 6.28 -44.71
CA THR A 266 28.94 5.67 -45.45
C THR A 266 28.58 6.58 -46.62
N GLY A 267 29.10 6.24 -47.79
CA GLY A 267 29.06 7.14 -48.96
C GLY A 267 29.89 8.41 -48.71
N PRO A 268 29.44 9.59 -49.19
CA PRO A 268 30.15 10.86 -49.01
C PRO A 268 30.05 11.43 -47.58
N PHE A 269 29.35 10.76 -46.67
CA PHE A 269 29.15 11.22 -45.29
C PHE A 269 30.03 10.43 -44.30
N VAL A 270 30.72 11.19 -43.46
CA VAL A 270 31.60 10.68 -42.39
C VAL A 270 30.89 10.90 -41.05
N MET A 271 30.44 9.82 -40.40
CA MET A 271 29.75 9.88 -39.12
C MET A 271 30.63 9.32 -38.00
N ARG A 272 30.82 10.08 -36.92
CA ARG A 272 31.59 9.64 -35.74
C ARG A 272 30.64 9.09 -34.68
N SER A 273 30.79 7.82 -34.32
CA SER A 273 29.99 7.13 -33.31
C SER A 273 30.85 6.57 -32.17
N THR A 274 30.25 6.20 -31.05
CA THR A 274 30.95 5.46 -29.98
C THR A 274 31.44 4.11 -30.50
N CYS A 275 32.70 3.76 -30.24
CA CYS A 275 33.28 2.50 -30.71
C CYS A 275 32.54 1.29 -30.13
N ARG A 276 31.97 0.44 -30.98
CA ARG A 276 31.13 -0.72 -30.62
C ARG A 276 31.87 -1.75 -29.77
N ARG A 277 33.22 -1.79 -29.86
CA ARG A 277 34.07 -2.78 -29.18
C ARG A 277 34.53 -2.37 -27.78
N CYS A 278 34.48 -1.08 -27.42
CA CYS A 278 34.78 -0.60 -26.05
C CYS A 278 33.65 0.20 -25.39
N GLY A 279 32.58 0.52 -26.12
CA GLY A 279 31.43 1.28 -25.61
C GLY A 279 31.82 2.70 -25.18
N GLY A 280 32.69 3.37 -25.96
CA GLY A 280 33.19 4.71 -25.64
C GLY A 280 34.43 4.75 -24.72
N ARG A 281 34.76 3.66 -24.01
CA ARG A 281 35.82 3.67 -22.96
C ARG A 281 37.26 3.83 -23.45
N GLY A 282 37.51 3.68 -24.75
CA GLY A 282 38.87 3.68 -25.33
C GLY A 282 39.71 2.44 -25.03
N SER A 283 39.49 1.76 -23.90
CA SER A 283 40.16 0.53 -23.49
C SER A 283 39.21 -0.69 -23.44
N ILE A 284 39.79 -1.89 -23.51
CA ILE A 284 39.09 -3.17 -23.40
C ILE A 284 39.49 -3.84 -22.08
N ILE A 285 38.48 -4.32 -21.34
CA ILE A 285 38.65 -5.06 -20.09
C ILE A 285 38.78 -6.55 -20.39
N THR A 286 40.01 -7.07 -20.47
CA THR A 286 40.27 -8.51 -20.68
C THR A 286 39.87 -9.34 -19.45
N THR A 287 40.16 -8.84 -18.25
CA THR A 287 39.84 -9.50 -16.97
C THR A 287 39.01 -8.53 -16.11
N PRO A 288 37.68 -8.67 -16.09
CA PRO A 288 36.83 -7.80 -15.27
C PRO A 288 37.06 -8.07 -13.79
N CYS A 289 37.04 -7.01 -12.97
CA CYS A 289 37.22 -7.15 -11.53
C CYS A 289 36.11 -8.01 -10.93
N VAL A 290 36.47 -8.96 -10.07
CA VAL A 290 35.52 -9.95 -9.53
C VAL A 290 34.39 -9.33 -8.69
N VAL A 291 34.63 -8.15 -8.10
CA VAL A 291 33.67 -7.43 -7.24
C VAL A 291 32.67 -6.59 -8.05
N CYS A 292 33.15 -5.79 -9.00
CA CYS A 292 32.29 -4.88 -9.79
C CYS A 292 31.95 -5.39 -11.20
N ARG A 293 32.48 -6.54 -11.61
CA ARG A 293 32.27 -7.18 -12.93
C ARG A 293 32.43 -6.22 -14.13
N GLY A 294 33.48 -5.40 -14.11
CA GLY A 294 33.75 -4.39 -15.16
C GLY A 294 33.04 -3.03 -14.99
N ALA A 295 32.15 -2.86 -14.02
CA ALA A 295 31.37 -1.62 -13.84
C ALA A 295 32.11 -0.47 -13.12
N GLY A 296 33.25 -0.73 -12.49
CA GLY A 296 34.01 0.25 -11.68
C GLY A 296 33.37 0.64 -10.34
N GLN A 297 32.05 0.53 -10.20
CA GLN A 297 31.33 0.78 -8.94
C GLN A 297 30.88 -0.51 -8.26
N ALA A 298 30.84 -0.53 -6.93
CA ALA A 298 30.41 -1.68 -6.14
C ALA A 298 29.49 -1.25 -4.99
N LYS A 299 28.60 -2.15 -4.55
CA LYS A 299 27.82 -1.96 -3.32
C LYS A 299 28.70 -2.26 -2.11
N GLN A 300 28.93 -1.27 -1.25
CA GLN A 300 29.79 -1.35 -0.08
C GLN A 300 29.02 -0.99 1.20
N LYS A 301 29.42 -1.58 2.31
CA LYS A 301 28.89 -1.29 3.65
C LYS A 301 29.73 -0.19 4.29
N LYS A 302 29.29 1.06 4.17
CA LYS A 302 29.99 2.22 4.74
C LYS A 302 29.45 2.48 6.14
N LYS A 303 30.31 2.44 7.16
CA LYS A 303 29.98 2.98 8.48
C LYS A 303 29.97 4.50 8.39
N VAL A 304 28.94 5.12 8.95
CA VAL A 304 28.77 6.58 9.00
C VAL A 304 28.26 6.95 10.38
N VAL A 305 28.83 8.01 10.96
CA VAL A 305 28.31 8.63 12.18
C VAL A 305 27.23 9.62 11.78
N ILE A 306 25.98 9.35 12.16
CA ILE A 306 24.86 10.27 11.96
C ILE A 306 24.73 11.13 13.23
N PRO A 307 24.86 12.46 13.13
CA PRO A 307 24.57 13.35 14.24
C PRO A 307 23.06 13.47 14.40
N VAL A 308 22.52 12.96 15.51
CA VAL A 308 21.12 13.14 15.90
C VAL A 308 21.04 14.44 16.73
N PRO A 309 20.40 15.51 16.23
CA PRO A 309 20.23 16.73 17.03
C PRO A 309 19.37 16.47 18.27
N ALA A 310 19.56 17.28 19.31
CA ALA A 310 18.76 17.18 20.52
C ALA A 310 17.31 17.65 20.26
N GLY A 311 16.34 16.92 20.81
CA GLY A 311 14.92 17.22 20.67
C GLY A 311 14.22 16.65 19.43
N VAL A 312 14.88 15.77 18.67
CA VAL A 312 14.32 15.08 17.50
C VAL A 312 12.95 14.44 17.78
N GLU A 313 12.04 14.54 16.80
CA GLU A 313 10.69 13.99 16.86
C GLU A 313 10.54 12.66 16.09
N ASP A 314 9.49 11.90 16.40
CA ASP A 314 9.21 10.63 15.74
C ASP A 314 8.79 10.86 14.28
N GLY A 315 9.39 10.13 13.35
CA GLY A 315 9.21 10.33 11.91
C GLY A 315 9.99 11.50 11.31
N GLN A 316 10.75 12.28 12.11
CA GLN A 316 11.56 13.37 11.58
C GLN A 316 12.67 12.84 10.65
N THR A 317 12.86 13.50 9.51
CA THR A 317 13.87 13.13 8.51
C THR A 317 15.06 14.09 8.49
N VAL A 318 16.28 13.56 8.32
CA VAL A 318 17.50 14.34 8.11
C VAL A 318 18.19 13.87 6.82
N ARG A 319 18.45 14.83 5.93
CA ARG A 319 19.24 14.65 4.70
C ARG A 319 20.71 14.81 5.03
N MET A 320 21.55 13.86 4.61
CA MET A 320 23.00 13.92 4.86
C MET A 320 23.79 13.40 3.64
N PRO A 321 24.86 14.09 3.21
CA PRO A 321 25.75 13.60 2.16
C PRO A 321 26.67 12.50 2.71
N VAL A 322 26.86 11.43 1.93
CA VAL A 322 27.81 10.33 2.22
C VAL A 322 28.56 9.98 0.94
N GLY A 323 29.77 10.51 0.81
CA GLY A 323 30.55 10.41 -0.43
C GLY A 323 29.87 11.17 -1.57
N LYS A 324 29.60 10.49 -2.68
CA LYS A 324 28.97 11.07 -3.89
C LYS A 324 27.44 10.91 -3.93
N ARG A 325 26.82 10.48 -2.83
CA ARG A 325 25.36 10.29 -2.73
C ARG A 325 24.81 10.98 -1.49
N GLU A 326 23.52 11.26 -1.49
CA GLU A 326 22.80 11.73 -0.33
C GLU A 326 21.90 10.61 0.21
N ILE A 327 21.81 10.52 1.53
CA ILE A 327 20.89 9.61 2.23
C ILE A 327 19.88 10.43 3.02
N PHE A 328 18.70 9.86 3.21
CA PHE A 328 17.64 10.45 4.02
C PHE A 328 17.41 9.52 5.20
N VAL A 329 17.63 10.01 6.42
CA VAL A 329 17.54 9.22 7.65
C VAL A 329 16.27 9.61 8.38
N THR A 330 15.29 8.71 8.40
CA THR A 330 14.04 8.86 9.14
C THR A 330 14.23 8.31 10.54
N PHE A 331 14.17 9.18 11.55
CA PHE A 331 14.26 8.76 12.94
C PHE A 331 12.94 8.15 13.42
N ARG A 332 13.03 7.03 14.14
CA ARG A 332 11.90 6.46 14.90
C ARG A 332 12.24 6.41 16.38
N VAL A 333 11.42 7.06 17.21
CA VAL A 333 11.69 7.24 18.63
C VAL A 333 10.87 6.25 19.44
N GLN A 334 11.56 5.27 20.04
CA GLN A 334 10.94 4.27 20.90
C GLN A 334 10.31 4.93 22.15
N LYS A 335 9.05 4.58 22.45
CA LYS A 335 8.32 5.06 23.63
C LYS A 335 9.06 4.70 24.91
N SER A 336 9.19 5.65 25.84
CA SER A 336 9.87 5.43 27.11
C SER A 336 8.90 4.91 28.20
N PRO A 337 9.38 4.15 29.19
CA PRO A 337 8.55 3.67 30.30
C PRO A 337 8.36 4.69 31.44
N VAL A 338 9.14 5.78 31.47
CA VAL A 338 9.13 6.78 32.57
C VAL A 338 8.56 8.13 32.11
N PHE A 339 8.97 8.59 30.93
CA PHE A 339 8.58 9.85 30.32
C PHE A 339 7.61 9.64 29.14
N ARG A 340 6.58 10.48 29.10
CA ARG A 340 5.71 10.73 27.94
C ARG A 340 6.08 12.13 27.42
N ARG A 341 6.28 12.30 26.11
CA ARG A 341 6.58 13.61 25.50
C ARG A 341 5.28 14.26 25.00
N ASP A 342 5.16 15.57 25.19
CA ASP A 342 4.11 16.40 24.61
C ASP A 342 4.76 17.67 24.04
N GLY A 343 4.92 17.74 22.72
CA GLY A 343 5.73 18.77 22.06
C GLY A 343 7.17 18.81 22.59
N ALA A 344 7.58 19.93 23.21
CA ALA A 344 8.88 20.07 23.88
C ALA A 344 8.85 19.70 25.37
N ASP A 345 7.66 19.51 25.93
CA ASP A 345 7.46 19.26 27.35
C ASP A 345 7.44 17.75 27.63
N ILE A 346 7.72 17.36 28.87
CA ILE A 346 7.74 15.95 29.29
C ILE A 346 6.89 15.73 30.53
N HIS A 347 6.22 14.58 30.55
CA HIS A 347 5.38 14.11 31.65
C HIS A 347 5.98 12.84 32.25
N SER A 348 6.17 12.80 33.57
CA SER A 348 6.49 11.57 34.30
C SER A 348 5.59 11.38 35.50
N ASP A 349 5.41 10.13 35.93
CA ASP A 349 4.74 9.82 37.20
C ASP A 349 5.76 9.78 38.34
N LEU A 350 5.49 10.48 39.45
CA LEU A 350 6.29 10.42 40.68
C LEU A 350 5.50 9.73 41.79
N PHE A 351 6.02 8.62 42.29
CA PHE A 351 5.38 7.85 43.36
C PHE A 351 5.83 8.36 44.74
N ILE A 352 4.88 8.85 45.55
CA ILE A 352 5.11 9.39 46.90
C ILE A 352 4.45 8.51 47.97
N SER A 353 4.88 8.62 49.22
CA SER A 353 4.20 7.95 50.34
C SER A 353 3.00 8.74 50.85
N ILE A 354 2.06 8.08 51.54
CA ILE A 354 0.90 8.73 52.20
C ILE A 354 1.38 9.81 53.18
N ALA A 355 2.43 9.52 53.97
CA ALA A 355 3.00 10.50 54.90
C ALA A 355 3.56 11.75 54.20
N GLN A 356 4.19 11.59 53.02
CA GLN A 356 4.63 12.74 52.20
C GLN A 356 3.47 13.48 51.54
N ALA A 357 2.33 12.83 51.30
CA ALA A 357 1.15 13.48 50.76
C ALA A 357 0.47 14.38 51.81
N LEU A 358 0.32 13.87 53.03
CA LEU A 358 -0.28 14.59 54.16
C LEU A 358 0.65 15.69 54.68
N LEU A 359 1.88 15.34 55.09
CA LEU A 359 2.81 16.24 55.78
C LEU A 359 3.71 17.05 54.83
N GLY A 360 3.70 16.76 53.53
CA GLY A 360 4.64 17.31 52.57
C GLY A 360 6.06 16.73 52.71
N GLY A 361 7.05 17.46 52.18
CA GLY A 361 8.48 17.14 52.30
C GLY A 361 9.22 17.27 50.97
N THR A 362 10.15 16.35 50.71
CA THR A 362 10.86 16.29 49.42
C THR A 362 10.92 14.86 48.87
N ALA A 363 10.92 14.73 47.55
CA ALA A 363 11.16 13.48 46.84
C ALA A 363 12.14 13.69 45.67
N ARG A 364 12.70 12.58 45.15
CA ARG A 364 13.60 12.60 43.98
C ARG A 364 12.89 12.03 42.77
N ALA A 365 12.67 12.86 41.76
CA ALA A 365 12.19 12.45 40.45
C ALA A 365 13.36 12.14 39.52
N GLN A 366 13.13 11.26 38.53
CA GLN A 366 14.04 11.11 37.40
C GLN A 366 13.77 12.24 36.42
N GLY A 367 14.71 13.17 36.25
CA GLY A 367 14.69 14.13 35.15
C GLY A 367 15.38 13.56 33.91
N LEU A 368 15.31 14.27 32.79
CA LEU A 368 15.95 13.83 31.55
C LEU A 368 17.49 13.82 31.68
N TYR A 369 18.08 14.91 32.16
CA TYR A 369 19.53 15.08 32.27
C TYR A 369 20.10 14.61 33.62
N GLU A 370 19.39 14.94 34.71
CA GLU A 370 19.81 14.78 36.10
C GLU A 370 18.65 14.29 36.97
N THR A 371 18.90 13.90 38.22
CA THR A 371 17.84 13.63 39.21
C THR A 371 17.34 14.94 39.83
N ILE A 372 16.02 15.14 39.81
CA ILE A 372 15.40 16.40 40.24
C ILE A 372 14.84 16.21 41.65
N THR A 373 15.25 17.07 42.58
CA THR A 373 14.62 17.18 43.90
C THR A 373 13.34 18.02 43.80
N VAL A 374 12.20 17.39 44.10
CA VAL A 374 10.88 18.02 44.07
C VAL A 374 10.42 18.25 45.49
N THR A 375 10.09 19.50 45.83
CA THR A 375 9.41 19.84 47.09
C THR A 375 7.93 19.52 46.96
N ILE A 376 7.40 18.77 47.92
CA ILE A 376 6.01 18.35 47.98
C ILE A 376 5.32 19.21 49.06
N PRO A 377 4.29 20.01 48.72
CA PRO A 377 3.48 20.70 49.73
C PRO A 377 2.61 19.70 50.52
N PRO A 378 2.26 20.00 51.78
CA PRO A 378 1.28 19.22 52.53
C PRO A 378 -0.10 19.26 51.87
N GLY A 379 -0.90 18.21 52.04
CA GLY A 379 -2.24 18.07 51.47
C GLY A 379 -2.29 17.84 49.95
N ILE A 380 -1.18 17.43 49.32
CA ILE A 380 -1.11 17.22 47.86
C ILE A 380 -2.02 16.06 47.41
N GLN A 381 -2.79 16.31 46.34
CA GLN A 381 -3.75 15.38 45.78
C GLN A 381 -3.14 14.43 44.74
N THR A 382 -3.83 13.32 44.46
CA THR A 382 -3.45 12.39 43.39
C THR A 382 -3.62 13.01 42.01
N ASP A 383 -2.71 12.67 41.10
CA ASP A 383 -2.54 13.22 39.75
C ASP A 383 -2.41 14.76 39.68
N GLN A 384 -2.18 15.43 40.82
CA GLN A 384 -1.74 16.82 40.87
C GLN A 384 -0.38 16.97 40.17
N LYS A 385 -0.23 18.05 39.39
CA LYS A 385 0.92 18.29 38.51
C LYS A 385 1.83 19.35 39.10
N ILE A 386 3.10 19.01 39.36
CA ILE A 386 4.15 19.98 39.65
C ILE A 386 4.93 20.27 38.35
N ARG A 387 5.10 21.55 38.01
CA ARG A 387 5.85 22.01 36.82
C ARG A 387 7.28 22.37 37.22
N MET A 388 8.25 21.68 36.65
CA MET A 388 9.67 22.00 36.77
C MET A 388 10.13 22.73 35.49
N SER A 389 10.21 24.05 35.57
CA SER A 389 10.48 24.91 34.41
C SER A 389 11.87 24.67 33.82
N GLY A 390 11.97 24.60 32.48
CA GLY A 390 13.22 24.43 31.75
C GLY A 390 13.92 23.08 31.92
N LYS A 391 13.22 22.05 32.45
CA LYS A 391 13.75 20.70 32.66
C LYS A 391 13.26 19.67 31.63
N GLY A 392 12.52 20.11 30.61
CA GLY A 392 12.05 19.30 29.49
C GLY A 392 13.07 19.16 28.35
N ILE A 393 12.57 19.03 27.12
CA ILE A 393 13.37 18.75 25.93
C ILE A 393 13.80 20.07 25.26
N PRO A 394 15.05 20.20 24.76
CA PRO A 394 15.48 21.36 23.98
C PRO A 394 14.65 21.50 22.69
N ARG A 395 14.25 22.72 22.36
CA ARG A 395 13.44 22.99 21.16
C ARG A 395 14.33 23.03 19.92
N ILE A 396 13.97 22.28 18.88
CA ILE A 396 14.85 22.11 17.70
C ILE A 396 14.85 23.32 16.75
N ASN A 397 13.76 24.10 16.72
CA ASN A 397 13.57 25.26 15.83
C ASN A 397 13.57 26.62 16.58
N SER A 398 13.86 26.65 17.88
CA SER A 398 13.81 27.88 18.70
C SER A 398 14.70 27.75 19.92
N TYR A 399 15.25 28.85 20.45
CA TYR A 399 16.07 28.79 21.64
C TYR A 399 15.27 28.38 22.90
N GLY A 400 15.91 27.60 23.79
CA GLY A 400 15.37 27.19 25.08
C GLY A 400 14.86 25.76 25.16
N TYR A 401 14.35 25.40 26.33
CA TYR A 401 13.86 24.07 26.70
C TYR A 401 12.35 24.11 26.94
N GLY A 402 11.68 22.98 26.78
CA GLY A 402 10.37 22.75 27.39
C GLY A 402 10.47 22.49 28.89
N ASP A 403 9.32 22.18 29.49
CA ASP A 403 9.16 21.95 30.93
C ASP A 403 8.96 20.47 31.27
N HIS A 404 9.20 20.11 32.53
CA HIS A 404 8.93 18.77 33.05
C HIS A 404 7.78 18.82 34.05
N TYR A 405 6.64 18.28 33.63
CA TYR A 405 5.45 18.12 34.45
C TYR A 405 5.45 16.76 35.16
N ILE A 406 5.37 16.80 36.49
CA ILE A 406 5.45 15.62 37.34
C ILE A 406 4.06 15.36 37.91
N HIS A 407 3.43 14.25 37.49
CA HIS A 407 2.13 13.81 37.99
C HIS A 407 2.34 12.99 39.27
N ILE A 408 1.73 13.40 40.38
CA ILE A 408 1.96 12.78 41.69
C ILE A 408 1.02 11.60 41.93
N LYS A 409 1.57 10.45 42.31
CA LYS A 409 0.80 9.23 42.59
C LYS A 409 1.12 8.69 43.98
N ILE A 410 0.12 8.61 44.84
CA ILE A 410 0.29 8.10 46.21
C ILE A 410 0.42 6.57 46.14
N ARG A 411 1.55 6.05 46.63
CA ARG A 411 1.84 4.61 46.66
C ARG A 411 1.52 4.02 48.02
N VAL A 412 0.34 3.43 48.14
CA VAL A 412 -0.09 2.68 49.33
C VAL A 412 0.81 1.42 49.50
N PRO A 413 1.36 1.15 50.70
CA PRO A 413 2.15 -0.06 50.96
C PRO A 413 1.24 -1.30 51.08
N LYS A 414 1.65 -2.42 50.45
CA LYS A 414 0.87 -3.68 50.46
C LYS A 414 0.92 -4.47 51.77
N ARG A 415 1.80 -4.09 52.71
CA ARG A 415 1.98 -4.70 54.03
C ARG A 415 2.38 -3.60 55.00
N LEU A 416 1.85 -3.67 56.22
CA LEU A 416 2.14 -2.78 57.33
C LEU A 416 2.68 -3.61 58.51
N THR A 417 3.49 -3.02 59.38
CA THR A 417 3.78 -3.60 60.70
C THR A 417 2.64 -3.30 61.67
N SER A 418 2.49 -4.07 62.75
CA SER A 418 1.41 -3.88 63.73
C SER A 418 1.37 -2.45 64.30
N ARG A 419 2.55 -1.83 64.51
CA ARG A 419 2.68 -0.42 64.94
C ARG A 419 2.25 0.58 63.86
N GLN A 420 2.47 0.29 62.59
CA GLN A 420 1.99 1.14 61.50
C GLN A 420 0.47 1.01 61.34
N GLN A 421 -0.06 -0.21 61.49
CA GLN A 421 -1.50 -0.46 61.44
C GLN A 421 -2.24 0.25 62.57
N SER A 422 -1.74 0.19 63.82
CA SER A 422 -2.39 0.89 64.95
C SER A 422 -2.39 2.41 64.78
N LEU A 423 -1.30 2.99 64.26
CA LEU A 423 -1.21 4.44 63.97
C LEU A 423 -2.16 4.90 62.84
N ILE A 424 -2.39 4.04 61.84
CA ILE A 424 -3.33 4.32 60.74
C ILE A 424 -4.79 4.14 61.21
N LEU A 425 -5.05 3.20 62.10
CA LEU A 425 -6.38 3.05 62.73
C LEU A 425 -6.73 4.26 63.59
N SER A 426 -5.84 4.72 64.47
CA SER A 426 -6.09 5.93 65.28
C SER A 426 -6.28 7.19 64.42
N TYR A 427 -5.60 7.29 63.29
CA TYR A 427 -5.81 8.38 62.33
C TYR A 427 -7.21 8.29 61.68
N ALA A 428 -7.67 7.09 61.30
CA ALA A 428 -9.01 6.87 60.74
C ALA A 428 -10.16 7.05 61.75
N GLU A 429 -9.90 6.99 63.07
CA GLU A 429 -10.87 7.34 64.11
C GLU A 429 -11.11 8.85 64.25
N ASP A 430 -10.18 9.67 63.76
CA ASP A 430 -10.24 11.14 63.79
C ASP A 430 -10.52 11.75 62.39
N GLU A 431 -10.42 10.99 61.30
CA GLU A 431 -10.84 11.43 59.95
C GLU A 431 -12.36 11.66 59.89
N THR A 432 -12.77 12.91 59.64
CA THR A 432 -14.18 13.34 59.58
C THR A 432 -14.68 13.66 58.17
N ASP A 433 -13.78 13.82 57.19
CA ASP A 433 -14.11 14.23 55.81
C ASP A 433 -14.49 13.05 54.87
N VAL A 434 -14.48 11.80 55.35
CA VAL A 434 -14.64 10.60 54.51
C VAL A 434 -15.87 9.79 54.94
N GLU A 435 -16.89 9.73 54.08
CA GLU A 435 -18.06 8.86 54.29
C GLU A 435 -17.70 7.40 54.02
N GLY A 436 -17.79 6.54 55.04
CA GLY A 436 -17.54 5.10 54.90
C GLY A 436 -17.29 4.38 56.22
N THR A 437 -16.66 3.21 56.13
CA THR A 437 -16.22 2.42 57.29
C THR A 437 -14.80 1.91 57.12
N VAL A 438 -13.95 2.11 58.12
CA VAL A 438 -12.56 1.61 58.13
C VAL A 438 -12.45 0.49 59.16
N ASN A 439 -12.50 -0.77 58.69
CA ASN A 439 -12.38 -1.98 59.53
C ASN A 439 -13.26 -1.97 60.81
N GLY A 440 -14.52 -1.51 60.70
CA GLY A 440 -15.47 -1.44 61.81
C GLY A 440 -15.59 -0.07 62.48
N VAL A 441 -14.61 0.84 62.30
CA VAL A 441 -14.77 2.25 62.64
C VAL A 441 -15.90 2.82 61.76
N THR A 442 -16.94 3.34 62.41
CA THR A 442 -18.22 3.77 61.81
C THR A 442 -18.51 5.21 62.19
N ASN A 443 -18.01 6.16 61.41
CA ASN A 443 -18.27 7.58 61.60
C ASN A 443 -19.66 7.93 61.05
N THR A 444 -20.70 7.53 61.80
CA THR A 444 -22.07 7.97 61.54
C THR A 444 -22.20 9.46 61.85
N SER A 445 -22.82 10.21 60.94
CA SER A 445 -22.95 11.68 61.03
C SER A 445 -23.83 12.17 62.20
N THR A 446 -24.42 11.26 62.98
CA THR A 446 -25.24 11.54 64.17
C THR A 446 -24.56 11.15 65.48
N GLY A 447 -23.35 11.69 65.72
CA GLY A 447 -22.90 12.07 67.06
C GLY A 447 -22.76 10.99 68.14
N LYS A 448 -22.56 9.71 67.78
CA LYS A 448 -22.29 8.63 68.75
C LYS A 448 -21.16 7.72 68.27
N ARG A 449 -19.98 7.84 68.88
CA ARG A 449 -18.92 6.81 68.79
C ARG A 449 -19.44 5.52 69.44
N SER A 450 -19.47 4.43 68.69
CA SER A 450 -19.72 3.07 69.18
C SER A 450 -18.60 2.14 68.70
N THR A 451 -17.66 1.82 69.59
CA THR A 451 -16.64 0.81 69.34
C THR A 451 -17.27 -0.58 69.41
N GLY A 452 -17.41 -1.26 68.26
CA GLY A 452 -17.75 -2.67 68.21
C GLY A 452 -16.54 -3.53 68.56
N ASN A 453 -16.72 -4.46 69.51
CA ASN A 453 -15.78 -5.56 69.78
C ASN A 453 -16.00 -6.72 68.79
#